data_AF-A0A1R4A4C2-F1
#
_entry.id   AF-A0A1R4A4C2-F1
#
_cell.length_a   1.000
_cell.length_b   1.000
_cell.length_c   1.000
_cell.angle_alpha   90.00
_cell.angle_beta   90.00
_cell.angle_gamma   90.00
#
_symmetry.space_group_name_H-M   'P 1'
#
loop_
_entity.id
_entity.type
_entity.pdbx_description
1 polymer ?
#
loop_
_entity_poly.entity_id
_entity_poly.type
_entity_poly.pdbx_seq_one_letter_code
_entity_poly.pdbx_strand_id
1 'polypeptide(L)'
;MTFHTHIAGIPCLCEVTHYSAARPMRITGTGFGDAEPPEPVEFEFRILDRRGRLAEWLERKVTQSDEARLLAEYRAEESGAA
;
A
#
# COMPACT_ATOMS: atom_id res chain seq x y z
N MET A 1 3.49 -4.88 7.77
CA MET A 1 4.89 -4.91 7.29
C MET A 1 5.45 -3.50 7.44
N THR A 2 6.71 -3.33 7.84
CA THR A 2 7.28 -1.98 8.05
C THR A 2 8.61 -1.86 7.32
N PHE A 3 8.77 -0.82 6.50
CA PHE A 3 9.98 -0.60 5.71
C PHE A 3 10.48 0.86 5.81
N HIS A 4 11.75 1.07 5.52
CA HIS A 4 12.38 2.39 5.52
C HIS A 4 12.12 3.11 4.20
N THR A 5 11.65 4.34 4.26
CA THR A 5 11.42 5.18 3.08
C THR A 5 11.69 6.65 3.40
N HIS A 6 11.43 7.52 2.42
CA HIS A 6 11.55 8.96 2.56
C HIS A 6 10.26 9.63 2.09
N ILE A 7 9.73 10.60 2.84
CA ILE A 7 8.60 11.44 2.40
C ILE A 7 9.07 12.89 2.40
N ALA A 8 8.90 13.58 1.27
CA ALA A 8 9.40 14.95 1.07
C ALA A 8 10.91 15.10 1.43
N GLY A 9 11.72 14.06 1.18
CA GLY A 9 13.16 14.02 1.51
C GLY A 9 13.50 13.71 2.98
N ILE A 10 12.51 13.43 3.83
CA ILE A 10 12.70 13.16 5.25
C ILE A 10 12.64 11.63 5.50
N PRO A 11 13.68 11.03 6.12
CA PRO A 11 13.69 9.60 6.38
C PRO A 11 12.65 9.21 7.44
N CYS A 12 11.80 8.25 7.09
CA CYS A 12 10.71 7.75 7.91
C CYS A 12 10.51 6.24 7.73
N LEU A 13 9.59 5.69 8.52
CA LEU A 13 9.13 4.31 8.42
C LEU A 13 7.73 4.32 7.83
N CYS A 14 7.46 3.44 6.87
CA CYS A 14 6.11 3.19 6.37
C CYS A 14 5.62 1.86 6.93
N GLU A 15 4.56 1.90 7.73
CA GLU A 15 3.89 0.71 8.25
C GLU A 15 2.66 0.41 7.41
N VAL A 16 2.67 -0.70 6.67
CA VAL A 16 1.52 -1.18 5.92
C VAL A 16 0.58 -1.90 6.87
N THR A 17 -0.63 -1.35 7.04
CA THR A 17 -1.69 -1.89 7.91
C THR A 17 -2.61 -2.84 7.15
N HIS A 18 -2.88 -2.55 5.87
CA HIS A 18 -3.70 -3.40 5.01
C HIS A 18 -3.21 -3.35 3.57
N TYR A 19 -3.18 -4.51 2.91
CA TYR A 19 -2.92 -4.62 1.49
C TYR A 19 -3.85 -5.67 0.87
N SER A 20 -4.52 -5.29 -0.20
CA SER A 20 -5.27 -6.19 -1.07
C SER A 20 -4.83 -5.98 -2.51
N ALA A 21 -4.45 -7.09 -3.18
CA ALA A 21 -4.07 -7.05 -4.58
C ALA A 21 -5.31 -6.83 -5.47
N ALA A 22 -5.13 -6.12 -6.59
CA ALA A 22 -6.20 -5.99 -7.57
C ALA A 22 -6.66 -7.37 -8.05
N ARG A 23 -7.98 -7.55 -8.10
CA ARG A 23 -8.61 -8.76 -8.62
C ARG A 23 -9.40 -8.40 -9.87
N PRO A 24 -9.18 -9.11 -10.99
CA PRO A 24 -9.97 -8.90 -12.17
C PRO A 24 -11.42 -9.33 -11.92
N MET A 25 -12.33 -8.82 -12.75
CA MET A 25 -13.71 -9.27 -12.76
C MET A 25 -13.76 -10.79 -12.97
N ARG A 26 -14.50 -11.50 -12.13
CA ARG A 26 -14.76 -12.93 -12.29
C ARG A 26 -16.18 -13.10 -12.82
N ILE A 27 -16.30 -13.54 -14.07
CA ILE A 27 -17.60 -13.87 -14.70
C ILE A 27 -17.82 -15.37 -14.85
N THR A 28 -16.86 -16.18 -14.41
CA THR A 28 -16.91 -17.64 -14.52
C THR A 28 -17.60 -18.21 -13.29
N GLY A 29 -18.88 -18.57 -13.43
CA GLY A 29 -19.71 -19.24 -12.43
C GLY A 29 -20.93 -19.88 -13.09
N THR A 30 -21.64 -20.74 -12.36
CA THR A 30 -22.75 -21.54 -12.90
C THR A 30 -24.13 -20.95 -12.61
N GLY A 31 -24.22 -20.02 -11.66
CA GLY A 31 -25.45 -19.33 -11.26
C GLY A 31 -25.58 -17.93 -11.86
N PHE A 32 -26.83 -17.46 -11.98
CA PHE A 32 -27.20 -16.12 -12.48
C PHE A 32 -26.74 -14.94 -11.59
N GLY A 33 -25.91 -15.19 -10.56
CA GLY A 33 -25.35 -14.19 -9.66
C GLY A 33 -23.89 -14.42 -9.28
N ASP A 34 -23.20 -15.36 -9.95
CA ASP A 34 -21.81 -15.74 -9.59
C ASP A 34 -20.75 -14.79 -10.17
N ALA A 35 -21.16 -13.65 -10.73
CA ALA A 35 -20.26 -12.64 -11.24
C ALA A 35 -19.74 -11.76 -10.09
N GLU A 36 -18.43 -11.73 -9.89
CA GLU A 36 -17.77 -10.82 -8.96
C GLU A 36 -17.20 -9.63 -9.74
N PRO A 37 -17.51 -8.38 -9.30
CA PRO A 37 -16.92 -7.20 -9.89
C PRO A 37 -15.40 -7.17 -9.68
N PRO A 38 -14.66 -6.38 -10.49
CA PRO A 38 -13.24 -6.19 -10.26
C PRO A 38 -13.00 -5.44 -8.94
N GLU A 39 -12.03 -5.88 -8.16
CA GLU A 39 -11.59 -5.22 -6.93
C GLU A 39 -10.29 -4.46 -7.23
N PRO A 40 -10.21 -3.15 -6.95
CA PRO A 40 -8.98 -2.39 -7.12
C PRO A 40 -7.91 -2.80 -6.10
N VAL A 41 -6.69 -2.31 -6.28
CA VAL A 41 -5.68 -2.41 -5.21
C VAL A 41 -6.14 -1.59 -4.02
N GLU A 42 -6.15 -2.20 -2.85
CA GLU A 42 -6.26 -1.49 -1.58
C GLU A 42 -4.89 -1.48 -0.90
N PHE A 43 -4.44 -0.29 -0.52
CA PHE A 43 -3.15 -0.10 0.14
C PHE A 43 -3.31 0.94 1.24
N GLU A 44 -3.41 0.45 2.47
CA GLU A 44 -3.49 1.28 3.66
C GLU A 44 -2.17 1.21 4.43
N PHE A 45 -1.67 2.38 4.78
CA PHE A 45 -0.41 2.51 5.49
C PHE A 45 -0.46 3.70 6.45
N ARG A 46 0.50 3.71 7.37
CA ARG A 46 0.75 4.79 8.32
C ARG A 46 2.20 5.19 8.25
N ILE A 47 2.47 6.49 8.40
CA ILE A 47 3.85 6.99 8.44
C ILE A 47 4.30 7.12 9.89
N LEU A 48 5.41 6.46 10.18
CA LEU A 48 6.06 6.46 11.48
C LEU A 48 7.38 7.23 11.40
N ASP A 49 7.79 7.84 12.51
CA ASP A 49 9.13 8.37 12.68
C ASP A 49 10.16 7.22 12.71
N ARG A 50 11.46 7.56 12.69
CA ARG A 50 12.55 6.56 12.78
C ARG A 50 12.55 5.72 14.06
N ARG A 51 11.71 6.07 15.04
CA ARG A 51 11.55 5.39 16.34
C ARG A 51 10.23 4.61 16.41
N GLY A 52 9.47 4.51 15.31
CA GLY A 52 8.21 3.76 15.24
C GLY A 52 7.00 4.49 15.82
N ARG A 53 7.05 5.81 16.00
CA ARG A 53 5.91 6.61 16.51
C ARG A 53 5.17 7.27 15.35
N LEU A 54 3.85 7.38 15.45
CA LEU A 54 3.03 8.04 14.43
C LEU A 54 3.53 9.45 14.13
N ALA A 55 3.73 9.73 12.85
CA ALA A 55 4.21 11.00 12.33
C ALA A 55 3.12 11.65 11.47
N GLU A 56 2.01 12.07 12.09
CA GLU A 56 0.87 12.69 11.40
C GLU A 56 1.27 13.90 10.54
N TRP A 57 2.30 14.63 10.94
CA TRP A 57 2.81 15.78 10.20
C TRP A 57 3.49 15.39 8.87
N LEU A 58 4.04 14.17 8.78
CA LEU A 58 4.56 13.59 7.54
C LEU A 58 3.44 13.00 6.70
N GLU A 59 2.43 12.36 7.31
CA GLU A 59 1.26 11.85 6.59
C GLU A 59 0.57 12.96 5.79
N ARG A 60 0.43 14.15 6.37
CA ARG A 60 -0.13 15.33 5.66
C ARG A 60 0.69 15.81 4.47
N LYS A 61 1.95 15.37 4.34
CA LYS A 61 2.85 15.71 3.24
C LYS A 61 2.88 14.63 2.16
N VAL A 62 2.25 13.49 2.40
CA VAL A 62 2.15 12.41 1.42
C VAL A 62 1.36 12.93 0.22
N THR A 63 1.96 12.79 -0.95
CA THR A 63 1.30 13.09 -2.21
C THR A 63 0.82 11.79 -2.87
N GLN A 64 -0.10 11.89 -3.84
CA GLN A 64 -0.50 10.73 -4.64
C GLN A 64 0.68 10.06 -5.37
N SER A 65 1.71 10.84 -5.73
CA SER A 65 2.94 10.29 -6.29
C SER A 65 3.75 9.50 -5.27
N ASP A 66 3.73 9.91 -4.00
CA ASP A 66 4.35 9.16 -2.91
C ASP A 66 3.59 7.86 -2.65
N GLU A 67 2.25 7.88 -2.63
CA GLU A 67 1.43 6.66 -2.49
C GLU A 67 1.77 5.60 -3.54
N ALA A 68 1.85 6.00 -4.82
CA ALA A 68 2.22 5.10 -5.90
C ALA A 68 3.64 4.53 -5.74
N ARG A 69 4.59 5.36 -5.27
CA ARG A 69 5.96 4.94 -5.00
C ARG A 69 6.04 3.98 -3.80
N LEU A 70 5.35 4.28 -2.70
CA LEU A 70 5.29 3.44 -1.51
C LEU A 70 4.69 2.06 -1.81
N LEU A 71 3.65 2.02 -2.65
CA LEU A 71 3.07 0.77 -3.10
C LEU A 71 4.07 -0.07 -3.93
N ALA A 72 4.86 0.59 -4.78
CA ALA A 72 5.89 -0.10 -5.57
C ALA A 72 7.03 -0.62 -4.68
N GLU A 73 7.50 0.19 -3.72
CA GLU A 73 8.51 -0.20 -2.72
C GLU A 73 8.01 -1.40 -1.89
N TYR A 74 6.77 -1.35 -1.40
CA TYR A 74 6.16 -2.46 -0.66
C TYR A 74 6.10 -3.76 -1.49
N ARG A 75 5.70 -3.68 -2.76
CA ARG A 75 5.67 -4.86 -3.64
C ARG A 75 7.05 -5.44 -3.88
N ALA A 76 8.08 -4.60 -4.03
CA ALA A 76 9.45 -5.06 -4.21
C ALA A 76 9.95 -5.81 -2.97
N GLU A 77 9.66 -5.28 -1.77
CA GLU A 77 9.98 -5.91 -0.49
C GLU A 77 9.22 -7.24 -0.29
N GLU A 78 7.92 -7.30 -0.56
CA GLU A 78 7.12 -8.53 -0.44
C GLU A 78 7.54 -9.62 -1.42
N SER A 79 7.97 -9.25 -2.63
CA SER A 79 8.40 -10.20 -3.65
C SER A 79 9.84 -10.72 -3.43
N GLY A 80 10.54 -10.25 -2.40
CA GLY A 80 11.90 -10.69 -2.06
C GLY A 80 12.91 -10.41 -3.18
N ALA A 81 12.60 -9.46 -4.07
CA ALA A 81 13.47 -9.06 -5.17
C ALA A 81 14.57 -8.13 -4.63
N ALA A 82 15.53 -8.72 -3.91
CA ALA A 82 16.80 -8.09 -3.54
C ALA A 82 17.83 -8.25 -4.67
#